data_AF-A0AAV1Z9I0-F1
#
_entry.id   AF-A0AAV1Z9I0-F1
#
_cell.length_a   1.000
_cell.length_b   1.000
_cell.length_c   1.000
_cell.angle_alpha   90.00
_cell.angle_beta   90.00
_cell.angle_gamma   90.00
#
_symmetry.space_group_name_H-M   'P 1'
#
loop_
_entity.id
_entity.type
_entity.pdbx_description
1 polymer ?
#
loop_
_entity_poly.entity_id
_entity_poly.type
_entity_poly.pdbx_seq_one_letter_code
_entity_poly.pdbx_strand_id
1 'polypeptide(L)'
;MRKKSTSLRIIMTSWVLAFAACVVVATAGRHREGDVGEYGKNNEWRKLICENQSDDLYQDMDGCFQLETQLIRDAVSGCLKKVMPESSVFLRDFVSTACEDKSLFSKFDECFEEYEADDEFKKQEEISADVKACYEEVLKKHDLKELLHYLEES
;
A
#
# COMPACT_ATOMS: atom_id res chain seq x y z
N MET A 1 61.92 18.15 -36.07
CA MET A 1 60.72 17.34 -35.79
C MET A 1 61.10 16.23 -34.80
N ARG A 2 60.71 16.35 -33.53
CA ARG A 2 60.98 15.35 -32.48
C ARG A 2 59.74 14.48 -32.29
N LYS A 3 59.80 13.19 -32.65
CA LYS A 3 58.81 12.20 -32.21
C LYS A 3 59.30 11.58 -30.89
N LYS A 4 58.60 11.86 -29.79
CA LYS A 4 58.79 11.20 -28.50
C LYS A 4 58.15 9.80 -28.58
N SER A 5 58.97 8.77 -28.44
CA SER A 5 58.55 7.44 -28.03
C SER A 5 58.71 7.37 -26.52
N THR A 6 57.64 7.11 -25.78
CA THR A 6 57.74 6.67 -24.38
C THR A 6 56.73 5.57 -24.15
N SER A 7 57.28 4.42 -23.80
CA SER A 7 56.61 3.18 -23.48
C SER A 7 56.07 3.20 -22.04
N LEU A 8 55.03 2.39 -21.83
CA LEU A 8 54.72 1.67 -20.60
C LEU A 8 54.23 2.47 -19.37
N ARG A 9 52.96 2.24 -19.01
CA ARG A 9 52.56 1.78 -17.68
C ARG A 9 51.24 1.02 -17.76
N ILE A 10 51.37 -0.29 -17.60
CA ILE A 10 50.31 -1.22 -17.20
C ILE A 10 49.92 -0.87 -15.75
N ILE A 11 48.69 -1.28 -15.37
CA ILE A 11 48.05 -1.34 -14.05
C ILE A 11 46.84 -0.38 -13.98
N MET A 12 45.69 -0.85 -14.46
CA MET A 12 44.41 -0.54 -13.84
C MET A 12 43.72 -1.85 -13.49
N THR A 13 43.81 -2.15 -12.20
CA THR A 13 43.11 -3.18 -11.45
C THR A 13 41.59 -3.01 -11.53
N SER A 14 40.91 -4.09 -11.92
CA SER A 14 39.88 -4.73 -11.09
C SER A 14 38.64 -3.91 -10.67
N TRP A 15 37.73 -3.57 -11.59
CA TRP A 15 36.33 -3.20 -11.24
C TRP A 15 35.34 -3.54 -12.37
N VAL A 16 35.38 -4.77 -12.89
CA VAL A 16 34.21 -5.34 -13.61
C VAL A 16 33.58 -6.40 -12.71
N LEU A 17 33.22 -5.95 -11.52
CA LEU A 17 32.32 -6.65 -10.61
C LEU A 17 30.90 -6.45 -11.16
N ALA A 18 30.26 -7.56 -11.49
CA ALA A 18 28.91 -7.91 -11.06
C ALA A 18 28.03 -6.72 -10.63
N PHE A 19 27.44 -6.01 -11.58
CA PHE A 19 26.32 -5.11 -11.35
C PHE A 19 25.34 -5.19 -12.51
N ALA A 20 24.63 -6.31 -12.59
CA ALA A 20 23.34 -6.39 -13.27
C ALA A 20 22.40 -7.39 -12.56
N ALA A 21 22.58 -7.57 -11.25
CA ALA A 21 21.59 -8.15 -10.35
C ALA A 21 20.82 -7.01 -9.68
N CYS A 22 20.20 -6.15 -10.49
CA CYS A 22 19.30 -5.07 -10.06
C CYS A 22 18.26 -4.85 -11.17
N VAL A 23 17.57 -5.91 -11.62
CA VAL A 23 16.19 -5.71 -12.06
C VAL A 23 15.40 -5.62 -10.77
N VAL A 24 15.28 -4.37 -10.35
CA VAL A 24 14.52 -3.87 -9.22
C VAL A 24 13.25 -4.68 -9.08
N VAL A 25 13.19 -5.45 -8.00
CA VAL A 25 11.95 -5.97 -7.43
C VAL A 25 11.02 -4.77 -7.34
N ALA A 26 9.95 -4.80 -8.14
CA ALA A 26 8.92 -3.78 -8.13
C ALA A 26 8.49 -3.57 -6.68
N THR A 27 8.79 -2.38 -6.19
CA THR A 27 8.82 -1.98 -4.80
C THR A 27 7.42 -1.94 -4.21
N ALA A 28 7.36 -2.43 -2.98
CA ALA A 28 6.44 -2.16 -1.87
C ALA A 28 5.17 -1.35 -2.18
N GLY A 29 4.01 -1.96 -1.94
CA GLY A 29 2.70 -1.33 -2.12
C GLY A 29 1.75 -2.09 -3.05
N ARG A 30 2.09 -3.31 -3.46
CA ARG A 30 1.13 -4.17 -4.18
C ARG A 30 0.29 -4.93 -3.18
N HIS A 31 -1.01 -5.03 -3.49
CA HIS A 31 -1.85 -6.11 -3.00
C HIS A 31 -1.06 -7.41 -2.90
N ARG A 32 -1.10 -8.09 -1.75
CA ARG A 32 -0.45 -9.38 -1.58
C ARG A 32 -1.07 -10.34 -2.59
N GLU A 33 -0.32 -10.68 -3.64
CA GLU A 33 -0.84 -11.41 -4.79
C GLU A 33 -1.42 -12.75 -4.32
N GLY A 34 -2.74 -12.92 -4.46
CA GLY A 34 -3.47 -14.09 -3.98
C GLY A 34 -4.16 -13.96 -2.62
N ASP A 35 -4.05 -12.83 -1.89
CA ASP A 35 -4.83 -12.58 -0.67
C ASP A 35 -6.26 -12.12 -0.98
N VAL A 36 -7.05 -13.06 -1.50
CA VAL A 36 -8.47 -12.87 -1.84
C VAL A 36 -9.30 -13.92 -1.11
N GLY A 37 -10.37 -13.50 -0.44
CA GLY A 37 -11.22 -14.40 0.35
C GLY A 37 -12.60 -13.83 0.68
N GLU A 38 -13.17 -14.25 1.81
CA GLU A 38 -14.50 -13.82 2.27
C GLU A 38 -14.59 -12.29 2.45
N TYR A 39 -13.46 -11.63 2.72
CA TYR A 39 -13.34 -10.18 2.89
C TYR A 39 -12.86 -9.45 1.62
N GLY A 40 -12.96 -10.09 0.44
CA GLY A 40 -12.50 -9.53 -0.83
C GLY A 40 -10.98 -9.57 -0.96
N LYS A 41 -10.37 -8.58 -1.62
CA LYS A 41 -8.93 -8.36 -1.68
C LYS A 41 -8.40 -7.84 -0.34
N ASN A 42 -7.10 -8.06 -0.05
CA ASN A 42 -6.51 -7.78 1.28
C ASN A 42 -7.30 -8.47 2.40
N ASN A 43 -7.70 -9.72 2.13
CA ASN A 43 -8.59 -10.48 2.97
C ASN A 43 -8.05 -10.65 4.39
N GLU A 44 -6.76 -10.93 4.55
CA GLU A 44 -6.14 -11.07 5.88
C GLU A 44 -6.22 -9.77 6.67
N TRP A 45 -5.89 -8.64 6.03
CA TRP A 45 -5.96 -7.32 6.64
C TRP A 45 -7.37 -6.99 7.12
N ARG A 46 -8.35 -7.09 6.21
CA ARG A 46 -9.76 -6.77 6.51
C ARG A 46 -10.34 -7.70 7.56
N LYS A 47 -10.00 -8.99 7.51
CA LYS A 47 -10.41 -9.96 8.52
C LYS A 47 -9.92 -9.55 9.91
N LEU A 48 -8.63 -9.26 10.06
CA LEU A 48 -8.05 -8.90 11.35
C LEU A 48 -8.61 -7.58 11.89
N ILE A 49 -8.87 -6.59 11.02
CA ILE A 49 -9.57 -5.35 11.39
C ILE A 49 -10.99 -5.66 11.89
N CYS A 50 -11.75 -6.52 11.20
CA CYS A 50 -13.09 -6.90 11.62
C CYS A 50 -13.10 -7.76 12.89
N GLU A 51 -12.08 -8.56 13.16
CA GLU A 51 -11.97 -9.34 14.41
C GLU A 51 -11.61 -8.45 15.61
N ASN A 52 -10.96 -7.31 15.37
CA ASN A 52 -10.55 -6.33 16.38
C ASN A 52 -11.42 -5.06 16.38
N GLN A 53 -12.70 -5.20 16.04
CA GLN A 53 -13.73 -4.15 15.98
C GLN A 53 -13.69 -3.21 17.20
N SER A 54 -13.08 -2.04 17.03
CA SER A 54 -12.96 -1.00 18.05
C SER A 54 -13.07 0.38 17.41
N ASP A 55 -13.96 1.22 17.94
CA ASP A 55 -14.15 2.59 17.46
C ASP A 55 -12.84 3.40 17.55
N ASP A 56 -12.05 3.18 18.60
CA ASP A 56 -10.75 3.85 18.78
C ASP A 56 -9.75 3.42 17.71
N LEU A 57 -9.72 2.12 17.35
CA LEU A 57 -8.89 1.61 16.26
C LEU A 57 -9.30 2.27 14.95
N TYR A 58 -10.59 2.29 14.64
CA TYR A 58 -11.07 2.86 13.39
C TYR A 58 -10.80 4.35 13.28
N GLN A 59 -10.94 5.09 14.38
CA GLN A 59 -10.65 6.51 14.41
C GLN A 59 -9.16 6.80 14.19
N ASP A 60 -8.28 6.02 14.83
CA ASP A 60 -6.83 6.18 14.63
C ASP A 60 -6.42 5.85 13.20
N MET A 61 -6.99 4.78 12.61
CA MET A 61 -6.73 4.39 11.21
C MET A 61 -7.25 5.44 10.22
N ASP A 62 -8.43 6.04 10.47
CA ASP A 62 -8.94 7.16 9.66
C ASP A 62 -7.99 8.37 9.73
N GLY A 63 -7.38 8.62 10.89
CA GLY A 63 -6.34 9.64 11.07
C GLY A 63 -5.15 9.43 10.13
N CYS A 64 -4.66 8.20 10.00
CA CYS A 64 -3.60 7.87 9.05
C CYS A 64 -4.05 8.00 7.59
N PHE A 65 -5.29 7.57 7.29
CA PHE A 65 -5.87 7.75 5.96
C PHE A 65 -5.97 9.22 5.54
N GLN A 66 -6.18 10.16 6.48
CA GLN A 66 -6.15 11.59 6.15
C GLN A 66 -4.79 12.08 5.65
N LEU A 67 -3.70 11.34 5.89
CA LEU A 67 -2.36 11.66 5.38
C LEU A 67 -2.10 11.17 3.94
N GLU A 68 -2.99 10.35 3.39
CA GLU A 68 -2.89 9.85 2.01
C GLU A 68 -2.92 10.99 0.98
N THR A 69 -2.57 10.71 -0.27
CA THR A 69 -2.72 11.72 -1.32
C THR A 69 -4.20 12.07 -1.53
N GLN A 70 -4.46 13.30 -2.00
CA GLN A 70 -5.84 13.70 -2.34
C GLN A 70 -6.45 12.75 -3.39
N LEU A 71 -5.64 12.25 -4.32
CA LEU A 71 -6.07 11.31 -5.35
C LEU A 71 -6.61 10.01 -4.75
N ILE A 72 -5.87 9.39 -3.81
CA ILE A 72 -6.32 8.19 -3.10
C ILE A 72 -7.60 8.50 -2.31
N ARG A 73 -7.63 9.60 -1.55
CA ARG A 73 -8.81 9.96 -0.75
C ARG A 73 -10.06 10.17 -1.60
N ASP A 74 -9.92 10.80 -2.77
CA ASP A 74 -11.03 11.03 -3.69
C ASP A 74 -11.51 9.73 -4.34
N ALA A 75 -10.61 8.83 -4.72
CA ALA A 75 -10.96 7.51 -5.25
C ALA A 75 -11.71 6.67 -4.22
N VAL A 76 -11.20 6.58 -2.99
CA VAL A 76 -11.87 5.90 -1.88
C VAL A 76 -13.25 6.52 -1.63
N SER A 77 -13.34 7.85 -1.48
CA SER A 77 -14.61 8.56 -1.28
C SER A 77 -15.61 8.32 -2.41
N GLY A 78 -15.15 8.29 -3.65
CA GLY A 78 -15.94 7.96 -4.84
C GLY A 78 -16.53 6.55 -4.75
N CYS A 79 -15.71 5.57 -4.38
CA CYS A 79 -16.17 4.20 -4.20
C CYS A 79 -17.11 4.04 -3.02
N LEU A 80 -16.84 4.67 -1.87
CA LEU A 80 -17.74 4.67 -0.71
C LEU A 80 -19.14 5.18 -1.09
N LYS A 81 -19.24 6.28 -1.85
CA LYS A 81 -20.53 6.79 -2.36
C LYS A 81 -21.23 5.83 -3.30
N LYS A 82 -20.50 5.06 -4.11
CA LYS A 82 -21.05 4.09 -5.05
C LYS A 82 -21.60 2.86 -4.33
N VAL A 83 -20.89 2.37 -3.31
CA VAL A 83 -21.27 1.14 -2.59
C VAL A 83 -22.25 1.40 -1.45
N MET A 84 -22.22 2.58 -0.83
CA MET A 84 -23.09 2.99 0.28
C MET A 84 -23.68 4.40 0.04
N PRO A 85 -24.56 4.56 -0.98
CA PRO A 85 -25.06 5.88 -1.39
C PRO A 85 -25.92 6.60 -0.36
N GLU A 86 -26.52 5.87 0.58
CA GLU A 86 -27.40 6.42 1.62
C GLU A 86 -26.68 6.66 2.96
N SER A 87 -25.40 6.30 3.06
CA SER A 87 -24.61 6.44 4.29
C SER A 87 -23.66 7.64 4.22
N SER A 88 -23.11 8.00 5.38
CA SER A 88 -21.97 8.90 5.44
C SER A 88 -20.77 8.33 4.68
N VAL A 89 -20.03 9.21 4.00
CA VAL A 89 -18.87 8.86 3.16
C VAL A 89 -17.59 8.72 4.01
N PHE A 90 -17.72 8.24 5.24
CA PHE A 90 -16.59 8.07 6.15
C PHE A 90 -16.08 6.63 6.07
N LEU A 91 -14.76 6.48 6.01
CA LEU A 91 -14.11 5.18 5.89
C LEU A 91 -14.45 4.27 7.09
N ARG A 92 -14.49 4.83 8.30
CA ARG A 92 -14.92 4.10 9.51
C ARG A 92 -16.31 3.49 9.34
N ASP A 93 -17.28 4.28 8.87
CA ASP A 93 -18.66 3.83 8.77
C ASP A 93 -18.79 2.71 7.72
N PHE A 94 -18.02 2.82 6.62
CA PHE A 94 -17.88 1.74 5.65
C PHE A 94 -17.27 0.48 6.27
N VAL A 95 -16.12 0.57 6.96
CA VAL A 95 -15.44 -0.60 7.54
C VAL A 95 -16.36 -1.29 8.56
N SER A 96 -17.00 -0.53 9.45
CA SER A 96 -17.95 -1.08 10.41
C SER A 96 -19.10 -1.83 9.72
N THR A 97 -19.70 -1.23 8.69
CA THR A 97 -20.82 -1.86 7.95
C THR A 97 -20.35 -3.07 7.14
N ALA A 98 -19.17 -3.00 6.52
CA ALA A 98 -18.61 -4.07 5.71
C ALA A 98 -18.15 -5.27 6.55
N CYS A 99 -17.79 -5.07 7.82
CA CYS A 99 -17.54 -6.18 8.74
C CYS A 99 -18.81 -7.01 9.04
N GLU A 100 -20.00 -6.40 8.95
CA GLU A 100 -21.30 -7.07 9.09
C GLU A 100 -21.79 -7.65 7.75
N ASP A 101 -21.71 -6.85 6.68
CA ASP A 101 -22.00 -7.25 5.30
C ASP A 101 -20.73 -7.27 4.46
N LYS A 102 -20.03 -8.41 4.49
CA LYS A 102 -18.75 -8.62 3.79
C LYS A 102 -18.85 -8.43 2.28
N SER A 103 -20.06 -8.50 1.69
CA SER A 103 -20.25 -8.23 0.26
C SER A 103 -19.87 -6.79 -0.12
N LEU A 104 -19.88 -5.86 0.85
CA LEU A 104 -19.46 -4.48 0.64
C LEU A 104 -17.97 -4.36 0.36
N PHE A 105 -17.14 -5.24 0.92
CA PHE A 105 -15.70 -5.27 0.60
C PHE A 105 -15.47 -5.63 -0.87
N SER A 106 -16.12 -6.66 -1.38
CA SER A 106 -16.01 -7.04 -2.80
C SER A 106 -16.53 -5.94 -3.74
N LYS A 107 -17.67 -5.31 -3.42
CA LYS A 107 -18.19 -4.17 -4.21
C LYS A 107 -17.23 -2.98 -4.19
N PHE A 108 -16.56 -2.75 -3.07
CA PHE A 108 -15.54 -1.72 -2.97
C PHE A 108 -14.33 -2.08 -3.86
N ASP A 109 -13.86 -3.32 -3.81
CA ASP A 109 -12.75 -3.79 -4.65
C ASP A 109 -13.05 -3.64 -6.13
N GLU A 110 -14.24 -4.07 -6.57
CA GLU A 110 -14.68 -3.91 -7.96
C GLU A 110 -14.72 -2.44 -8.39
N CYS A 111 -15.14 -1.54 -7.50
CA CYS A 111 -15.08 -0.11 -7.78
C CYS A 111 -13.65 0.41 -7.85
N PHE A 112 -12.80 0.00 -6.91
CA PHE A 112 -11.45 0.51 -6.77
C PHE A 112 -10.53 0.03 -7.90
N GLU A 113 -10.80 -1.15 -8.46
CA GLU A 113 -10.14 -1.67 -9.68
C GLU A 113 -10.22 -0.72 -10.87
N GLU A 114 -11.31 0.05 -11.00
CA GLU A 114 -11.44 1.06 -12.06
C GLU A 114 -10.36 2.14 -11.95
N TYR A 115 -9.93 2.46 -10.72
CA TYR A 115 -8.85 3.41 -10.43
C TYR A 115 -7.48 2.75 -10.51
N GLU A 116 -7.31 1.54 -9.97
CA GLU A 116 -6.06 0.77 -10.07
C GLU A 116 -5.67 0.48 -11.52
N ALA A 117 -6.62 0.45 -12.45
CA ALA A 117 -6.35 0.30 -13.88
C ALA A 117 -5.66 1.53 -14.50
N ASP A 118 -5.79 2.71 -13.89
CA ASP A 118 -5.24 3.97 -14.38
C ASP A 118 -3.74 4.13 -14.07
N ASP A 119 -2.94 4.42 -15.09
CA ASP A 119 -1.47 4.50 -14.97
C ASP A 119 -0.97 5.75 -14.23
N GLU A 120 -1.77 6.80 -14.10
CA GLU A 120 -1.48 7.96 -13.24
C GLU A 120 -1.73 7.62 -11.78
N PHE A 121 -2.80 6.86 -11.50
CA PHE A 121 -3.13 6.37 -10.18
C PHE A 121 -2.07 5.40 -9.62
N LYS A 122 -1.63 4.41 -10.41
CA LYS A 122 -0.59 3.44 -10.00
C LYS A 122 0.72 4.10 -9.52
N LYS A 123 1.06 5.27 -10.04
CA LYS A 123 2.28 6.01 -9.63
C LYS A 123 2.17 6.61 -8.23
N GLN A 124 0.96 6.71 -7.69
CA GLN A 124 0.66 7.32 -6.40
C GLN A 124 0.04 6.33 -5.41
N GLU A 125 -0.06 5.06 -5.79
CA GLU A 125 -0.57 3.97 -4.95
C GLU A 125 0.46 3.49 -3.91
N GLU A 126 1.74 3.82 -4.12
CA GLU A 126 2.78 3.56 -3.12
C GLU A 126 2.51 4.39 -1.86
N ILE A 127 2.25 3.69 -0.75
CA ILE A 127 2.06 4.30 0.57
C ILE A 127 3.33 5.09 0.92
N SER A 128 3.17 6.39 1.15
CA SER A 128 4.29 7.24 1.57
C SER A 128 4.88 6.79 2.91
N ALA A 129 6.16 7.07 3.15
CA ALA A 129 6.82 6.72 4.41
C ALA A 129 6.10 7.28 5.65
N ASP A 130 5.53 8.48 5.56
CA ASP A 130 4.81 9.12 6.66
C ASP A 130 3.48 8.41 6.95
N VAL A 131 2.75 8.03 5.90
CA VAL A 131 1.50 7.26 6.03
C VAL A 131 1.79 5.86 6.59
N LYS A 132 2.82 5.18 6.09
CA LYS A 132 3.25 3.88 6.59
C LYS A 132 3.62 3.95 8.07
N ALA A 133 4.45 4.94 8.46
CA ALA A 133 4.83 5.15 9.85
C ALA A 133 3.61 5.39 10.75
N CYS A 134 2.63 6.18 10.28
CA CYS A 134 1.38 6.37 11.02
C CYS A 134 0.66 5.04 11.26
N TYR A 135 0.45 4.23 10.23
CA TYR A 135 -0.20 2.92 10.39
C TYR A 135 0.58 2.01 11.34
N GLU A 136 1.91 1.96 11.23
CA GLU A 136 2.73 1.18 12.16
C GLU A 136 2.54 1.61 13.62
N GLU A 137 2.46 2.92 13.90
CA GLU A 137 2.21 3.43 15.26
C GLU A 137 0.83 3.03 15.77
N VAL A 138 -0.20 3.12 14.93
CA VAL A 138 -1.56 2.70 15.28
C VAL A 138 -1.62 1.20 15.55
N LEU A 139 -1.04 0.37 14.67
CA LEU A 139 -1.03 -1.08 14.85
C LEU A 139 -0.28 -1.49 16.13
N LYS A 140 0.83 -0.82 16.46
CA LYS A 140 1.55 -1.02 17.73
C LYS A 140 0.71 -0.59 18.94
N LYS A 141 0.01 0.54 18.86
CA LYS A 141 -0.86 1.08 19.92
C LYS A 141 -1.99 0.11 20.27
N HIS A 142 -2.56 -0.57 19.27
CA HIS A 142 -3.68 -1.51 19.43
C HIS A 142 -3.26 -2.98 19.56
N ASP A 143 -1.96 -3.26 19.71
CA ASP A 143 -1.38 -4.62 19.83
C ASP A 143 -1.69 -5.56 18.63
N LEU A 144 -1.84 -5.00 17.43
CA LEU A 144 -2.17 -5.72 16.19
C LEU A 144 -0.90 -6.22 15.48
N LYS A 145 -0.17 -7.13 16.13
CA LYS A 145 1.12 -7.62 15.64
C LYS A 145 1.04 -8.32 14.29
N GLU A 146 -0.03 -9.07 14.02
CA GLU A 146 -0.25 -9.75 12.74
C GLU A 146 -0.36 -8.75 11.59
N LEU A 147 -1.07 -7.63 11.80
CA LEU A 147 -1.20 -6.58 10.80
C LEU A 147 0.09 -5.78 10.60
N LEU A 148 0.88 -5.60 11.67
CA LEU A 148 2.19 -4.97 11.55
C LEU A 148 3.10 -5.81 10.65
N HIS A 149 3.10 -7.13 10.83
CA HIS A 149 3.84 -8.03 9.97
C HIS A 149 3.34 -8.00 8.51
N TYR A 150 2.02 -7.98 8.32
CA TYR A 150 1.41 -7.82 6.99
C TYR A 150 1.91 -6.55 6.27
N LEU A 151 1.96 -5.42 6.97
CA LEU A 151 2.42 -4.12 6.45
C LEU A 151 3.93 -4.07 6.16
N GLU A 152 4.74 -4.85 6.88
CA GLU A 152 6.19 -4.95 6.65
C GLU A 152 6.52 -5.80 5.42
N GLU A 153 5.69 -6.80 5.11
CA GLU A 153 5.87 -7.71 3.96
C GLU A 153 5.28 -7.18 2.64
N SER A 154 4.41 -6.16 2.70
CA SER A 154 3.78 -5.48 1.55
C SER A 154 4.61 -4.36 0.95
#